data_AF-A0A0J8TX21-F1
#
_entry.id   AF-A0A0J8TX21-F1
#
_cell.length_a   1.000
_cell.length_b   1.000
_cell.length_c   1.000
_cell.angle_alpha   90.00
_cell.angle_beta   90.00
_cell.angle_gamma   90.00
#
_symmetry.space_group_name_H-M   'P 1'
#
loop_
_entity.id
_entity.type
_entity.pdbx_description
1 polymer ?
#
loop_
_entity_poly.entity_id
_entity_poly.type
_entity_poly.pdbx_seq_one_letter_code
_entity_poly.pdbx_strand_id
1 'polypeptide(L)'
;MGNPRRVRLTLDIEAGLREGLGSPRGAYLRVGRTTIALRERRSTEKPSRHNPTAGRPYWRRPGDRDLSIESRLPLPRNLMLQLNEKRRTYSEAVGYTGPGIDYLLDMFDPNFNALAAAALRYHLHLSVSPYTGVVAERLQDLHDRLLEPRPRLAATDEDRETLALIRPHRTHEDPTGRAAPAHIQNRRDAMYGRFEERQAAWRDRQNQARHDFVDQMRRLFS
;
A
#
# COMPACT_ATOMS: atom_id res chain seq x y z
N MET A 1 -12.58 -37.43 -0.09
CA MET A 1 -13.27 -36.60 -1.10
C MET A 1 -13.28 -35.17 -0.59
N GLY A 2 -12.56 -34.25 -1.23
CA GLY A 2 -12.44 -32.87 -0.76
C GLY A 2 -13.68 -32.05 -1.14
N ASN A 3 -14.35 -31.45 -0.15
CA ASN A 3 -15.50 -30.59 -0.39
C ASN A 3 -15.09 -29.40 -1.29
N PRO A 4 -15.86 -29.08 -2.34
CA PRO A 4 -15.58 -27.94 -3.21
C PRO A 4 -15.71 -26.64 -2.39
N ARG A 5 -14.59 -25.94 -2.20
CA ARG A 5 -14.58 -24.58 -1.64
C ARG A 5 -15.24 -23.64 -2.64
N ARG A 6 -16.46 -23.19 -2.33
CA ARG A 6 -17.12 -22.09 -3.06
C ARG A 6 -16.41 -20.79 -2.73
N VAL A 7 -15.75 -20.20 -3.71
CA VAL A 7 -15.20 -18.84 -3.61
C VAL A 7 -16.27 -17.88 -4.10
N ARG A 8 -16.69 -16.94 -3.23
CA ARG A 8 -17.59 -15.85 -3.60
C ARG A 8 -16.73 -14.66 -4.03
N LEU A 9 -16.76 -14.33 -5.31
CA LEU A 9 -16.12 -13.14 -5.85
C LEU A 9 -17.19 -12.05 -6.01
N THR A 10 -16.99 -10.91 -5.35
CA THR A 10 -17.76 -9.70 -5.62
C THR A 10 -17.01 -8.89 -6.66
N LEU A 11 -17.62 -8.72 -7.83
CA LEU A 11 -17.05 -7.92 -8.92
C LEU A 11 -17.94 -6.68 -9.11
N ASP A 12 -17.35 -5.50 -8.91
CA ASP A 12 -18.00 -4.26 -9.30
C ASP A 12 -17.91 -4.11 -10.81
N ILE A 13 -19.06 -4.19 -11.46
CA ILE A 13 -19.23 -4.02 -12.90
C ILE A 13 -19.98 -2.72 -13.13
N GLU A 14 -19.32 -1.76 -13.77
CA GLU A 14 -19.91 -0.50 -14.18
C GLU A 14 -20.02 -0.51 -15.71
N ALA A 15 -21.22 -0.28 -16.25
CA ALA A 15 -21.45 -0.16 -17.68
C ALA A 15 -22.12 1.18 -17.99
N GLY A 16 -21.73 1.82 -19.08
CA GLY A 16 -22.27 3.12 -19.43
C GLY A 16 -22.00 3.52 -20.87
N LEU A 17 -22.70 4.58 -21.28
CA LEU A 17 -22.49 5.25 -22.55
C LEU A 17 -21.70 6.54 -22.30
N ARG A 18 -20.70 6.81 -23.13
CA ARG A 18 -20.03 8.11 -23.18
C ARG A 18 -20.66 8.94 -24.29
N GLU A 19 -21.34 10.01 -23.92
CA GLU A 19 -21.84 11.02 -24.83
C GLU A 19 -20.98 12.28 -24.73
N GLY A 20 -20.62 12.87 -25.88
CA GLY A 20 -19.45 13.72 -25.99
C GLY A 20 -19.70 15.23 -25.92
N LEU A 21 -18.77 15.92 -25.27
CA LEU A 21 -18.01 17.05 -25.81
C LEU A 21 -16.53 16.74 -25.54
N GLY A 22 -15.73 16.50 -26.59
CA GLY A 22 -14.28 16.20 -26.47
C GLY A 22 -13.88 14.73 -26.23
N SER A 23 -14.83 13.80 -26.02
CA SER A 23 -14.58 12.35 -25.94
C SER A 23 -15.33 11.56 -27.01
N PRO A 24 -14.73 10.51 -27.61
CA PRO A 24 -15.39 9.67 -28.61
C PRO A 24 -16.60 8.95 -28.01
N ARG A 25 -17.72 8.98 -28.76
CA ARG A 25 -18.96 8.28 -28.38
C ARG A 25 -18.72 6.77 -28.34
N GLY A 26 -19.31 6.10 -27.36
CA GLY A 26 -19.15 4.66 -27.21
C GLY A 26 -19.75 4.08 -25.94
N ALA A 27 -19.75 2.75 -25.87
CA ALA A 27 -20.08 1.99 -24.67
C ALA A 27 -18.80 1.59 -23.95
N TYR A 28 -18.86 1.50 -22.63
CA TYR A 28 -17.79 0.91 -21.83
C TYR A 28 -18.33 -0.07 -20.81
N LEU A 29 -17.46 -1.01 -20.46
CA LEU A 29 -17.58 -1.94 -19.37
C LEU A 29 -16.33 -1.80 -18.52
N ARG A 30 -16.51 -1.47 -17.25
CA ARG A 30 -15.43 -1.45 -16.26
C ARG A 30 -15.63 -2.62 -15.32
N VAL A 31 -14.60 -3.45 -15.21
CA VAL A 31 -14.53 -4.57 -14.29
C VAL A 31 -13.32 -4.32 -13.39
N GLY A 32 -13.58 -3.85 -12.16
CA GLY A 32 -12.53 -3.39 -11.25
C GLY A 32 -11.67 -2.26 -11.83
N ARG A 33 -10.40 -2.59 -12.16
CA ARG A 33 -9.39 -1.65 -12.70
C ARG A 33 -9.23 -1.70 -14.21
N THR A 34 -9.95 -2.62 -14.86
CA THR A 34 -9.92 -2.82 -16.30
C THR A 34 -11.13 -2.13 -16.89
N THR A 35 -10.90 -1.23 -17.84
CA THR A 35 -11.95 -0.64 -18.66
C THR A 35 -11.84 -1.20 -20.08
N ILE A 36 -12.91 -1.84 -20.53
CA ILE A 36 -13.13 -2.26 -21.90
C ILE A 36 -14.08 -1.24 -22.53
N ALA A 37 -13.69 -0.58 -23.60
CA ALA A 37 -14.51 0.41 -24.28
C ALA A 37 -14.67 0.05 -25.75
N LEU A 38 -15.91 0.04 -26.24
CA LEU A 38 -16.24 0.03 -27.65
C LEU A 38 -16.66 1.44 -28.05
N ARG A 39 -15.85 2.09 -28.90
CA ARG A 39 -16.07 3.50 -29.24
C ARG A 39 -15.79 3.79 -30.70
N GLU A 40 -16.25 4.93 -31.16
CA GLU A 40 -15.84 5.46 -32.45
C GLU A 40 -14.35 5.84 -32.45
N ARG A 41 -13.72 5.64 -33.61
CA ARG A 41 -12.34 6.07 -33.88
C ARG A 41 -12.26 7.58 -33.91
N ARG A 42 -11.27 8.14 -33.23
CA ARG A 42 -10.94 9.57 -33.33
C ARG A 42 -10.41 9.87 -34.73
N SER A 43 -10.49 11.13 -35.16
CA SER A 43 -9.91 11.59 -36.43
C SER A 43 -8.42 11.25 -36.52
N THR A 44 -7.67 11.39 -35.42
CA THR A 44 -6.23 11.07 -35.32
C THR A 44 -5.91 9.57 -35.38
N GLU A 45 -6.91 8.70 -35.21
CA GLU A 45 -6.77 7.24 -35.25
C GLU A 45 -7.24 6.65 -36.58
N LYS A 46 -7.69 7.49 -37.51
CA LYS A 46 -8.02 7.08 -38.87
C LYS A 46 -6.75 7.13 -39.72
N PRO A 47 -6.55 6.15 -40.62
CA PRO A 47 -5.43 6.18 -41.55
C PRO A 47 -5.45 7.49 -42.33
N SER A 48 -4.30 8.17 -42.40
CA SER A 48 -4.14 9.36 -43.24
C SER A 48 -2.81 9.33 -43.96
N ARG A 49 -2.67 10.16 -44.99
CA ARG A 49 -1.43 10.30 -45.76
C ARG A 49 -0.21 10.66 -44.89
N HIS A 50 -0.45 11.32 -43.76
CA HIS A 50 0.58 11.78 -42.82
C HIS A 50 0.76 10.86 -41.61
N ASN A 51 -0.14 9.88 -41.41
CA ASN A 51 -0.03 8.87 -40.36
C ASN A 51 -0.53 7.51 -40.89
N PRO A 52 0.27 6.82 -41.70
CA PRO A 52 -0.12 5.57 -42.36
C PRO A 52 -0.25 4.39 -41.38
N THR A 53 0.25 4.54 -40.15
CA THR A 53 0.11 3.53 -39.09
C THR A 53 -1.14 3.75 -38.23
N ALA A 54 -1.83 4.90 -38.37
CA ALA A 54 -3.12 5.12 -37.74
C ALA A 54 -4.14 4.09 -38.22
N GLY A 55 -4.86 3.47 -37.28
CA GLY A 55 -5.84 2.43 -37.57
C GLY A 55 -5.26 1.01 -37.65
N ARG A 56 -4.00 0.79 -37.26
CA ARG A 56 -3.44 -0.54 -36.95
C ARG A 56 -3.67 -0.91 -35.48
N PRO A 57 -3.64 -2.21 -35.12
CA PRO A 57 -3.58 -2.63 -33.73
C PRO A 57 -2.42 -1.93 -33.01
N TYR A 58 -2.70 -1.42 -31.82
CA TYR A 58 -1.74 -0.68 -31.03
C TYR A 58 -1.69 -1.24 -29.62
N TRP A 59 -0.47 -1.46 -29.14
CA TRP A 59 -0.19 -1.96 -27.80
C TRP A 59 0.81 -1.01 -27.15
N ARG A 60 0.35 -0.21 -26.19
CA ARG A 60 1.23 0.61 -25.38
C ARG A 60 1.75 -0.23 -24.22
N ARG A 61 3.06 -0.43 -24.19
CA ARG A 61 3.71 -0.96 -22.99
C ARG A 61 3.80 0.14 -21.91
N PRO A 62 3.78 -0.25 -20.62
CA PRO A 62 4.03 0.68 -19.53
C PRO A 62 5.32 1.47 -19.75
N GLY A 63 5.28 2.77 -19.47
CA GLY A 63 6.47 3.63 -19.40
C GLY A 63 6.63 4.22 -18.00
N ASP A 64 7.75 4.91 -17.73
CA ASP A 64 8.15 5.37 -16.39
C ASP A 64 7.11 6.20 -15.62
N ARG A 65 6.15 6.82 -16.31
CA ARG A 65 5.09 7.65 -15.70
C ARG A 65 3.67 7.09 -15.85
N ASP A 66 3.49 6.04 -16.64
CA ASP A 66 2.18 5.48 -16.94
C ASP A 66 2.24 3.96 -16.95
N LEU A 67 1.78 3.37 -15.84
CA LEU A 67 1.71 1.93 -15.63
C LEU A 67 0.47 1.30 -16.28
N SER A 68 -0.35 2.08 -16.99
CA SER A 68 -1.49 1.52 -17.71
C SER A 68 -1.04 0.76 -18.96
N ILE A 69 -1.63 -0.43 -19.15
CA ILE A 69 -1.57 -1.12 -20.44
C ILE A 69 -2.75 -0.60 -21.25
N GLU A 70 -2.44 0.00 -22.39
CA GLU A 70 -3.43 0.41 -23.36
C GLU A 70 -3.33 -0.47 -24.60
N SER A 71 -4.44 -1.13 -24.93
CA SER A 71 -4.57 -1.90 -26.16
C SER A 71 -5.69 -1.33 -26.99
N ARG A 72 -5.43 -1.08 -28.27
CA ARG A 72 -6.42 -0.58 -29.22
C ARG A 72 -6.52 -1.54 -30.40
N LEU A 73 -7.69 -2.12 -30.58
CA LEU A 73 -8.00 -2.99 -31.70
C LEU A 73 -9.00 -2.29 -32.64
N PRO A 74 -8.55 -1.89 -33.85
CA PRO A 74 -9.42 -1.31 -34.87
C PRO A 74 -10.49 -2.33 -35.31
N LEU A 75 -11.76 -1.94 -35.25
CA LEU A 75 -12.90 -2.75 -35.72
C LEU A 75 -13.52 -2.14 -36.99
N PRO A 76 -14.34 -2.89 -37.76
CA PRO A 76 -15.10 -2.35 -38.89
C PRO A 76 -15.99 -1.15 -38.51
N ARG A 77 -16.50 -0.43 -39.52
CA ARG A 77 -17.47 0.68 -39.34
C ARG A 77 -16.98 1.82 -38.43
N ASN A 78 -15.70 2.18 -38.53
CA ASN A 78 -15.08 3.24 -37.71
C ASN A 78 -15.11 2.98 -36.19
N LEU A 79 -15.26 1.72 -35.76
CA LEU A 79 -15.21 1.35 -34.36
C LEU A 79 -13.78 1.00 -33.90
N MET A 80 -13.58 1.08 -32.60
CA MET A 80 -12.35 0.76 -31.89
C MET A 80 -12.72 0.07 -30.58
N LEU A 81 -12.16 -1.14 -30.39
CA LEU A 81 -12.14 -1.77 -29.08
C LEU A 81 -10.89 -1.29 -28.35
N GLN A 82 -11.06 -0.68 -27.20
CA GLN A 82 -9.99 -0.18 -26.36
C GLN A 82 -10.02 -0.89 -25.01
N LEU A 83 -8.92 -1.55 -24.66
CA LEU A 83 -8.68 -2.09 -23.34
C LEU A 83 -7.71 -1.17 -22.62
N ASN A 84 -8.14 -0.60 -21.50
CA ASN A 84 -7.29 0.13 -20.58
C ASN A 84 -7.22 -0.65 -19.27
N GLU A 85 -6.08 -1.24 -18.99
CA GLU A 85 -5.83 -1.90 -17.72
C GLU A 85 -4.97 -0.98 -16.86
N LYS A 86 -5.56 -0.40 -15.79
CA LYS A 86 -4.77 0.32 -14.80
C LYS A 86 -4.05 -0.71 -13.93
N ARG A 87 -2.74 -0.86 -14.11
CA ARG A 87 -1.92 -1.64 -13.17
C ARG A 87 -1.88 -0.97 -11.80
N ARG A 88 -1.57 -1.77 -10.78
CA ARG A 88 -1.21 -1.26 -9.45
C ARG A 88 -0.04 -0.30 -9.58
N THR A 89 -0.09 0.84 -8.91
CA THR A 89 1.12 1.66 -8.72
C THR A 89 2.16 0.86 -7.93
N TYR A 90 3.44 1.24 -8.01
CA TYR A 90 4.47 0.58 -7.20
C TYR A 90 4.06 0.56 -5.72
N SER A 91 3.62 1.70 -5.18
CA SER A 91 3.12 1.85 -3.81
C SER A 91 1.96 0.89 -3.50
N GLU A 92 0.99 0.73 -4.40
CA GLU A 92 -0.11 -0.22 -4.22
C GLU A 92 0.32 -1.69 -4.30
N ALA A 93 1.32 -2.00 -5.12
CA ALA A 93 1.84 -3.35 -5.28
C ALA A 93 2.61 -3.81 -4.04
N VAL A 94 3.40 -2.91 -3.46
CA VAL A 94 4.20 -3.15 -2.26
C VAL A 94 3.43 -2.91 -0.96
N GLY A 95 2.27 -2.26 -1.02
CA GLY A 95 1.43 -1.95 0.14
C GLY A 95 1.86 -0.71 0.92
N TYR A 96 2.57 0.22 0.27
CA TYR A 96 2.95 1.52 0.85
C TYR A 96 1.81 2.53 0.70
N THR A 97 1.39 3.13 1.80
CA THR A 97 0.29 4.11 1.86
C THR A 97 0.73 5.49 2.37
N GLY A 98 2.05 5.72 2.51
CA GLY A 98 2.58 6.99 2.98
C GLY A 98 2.47 8.11 1.93
N PRO A 99 2.68 9.38 2.33
CA PRO A 99 2.83 10.49 1.38
C PRO A 99 3.95 10.18 0.38
N GLY A 100 3.90 10.82 -0.80
CA GLY A 100 4.85 10.59 -1.90
C GLY A 100 6.31 10.59 -1.45
N ILE A 101 7.17 9.87 -2.20
CA ILE A 101 8.60 9.65 -1.88
C ILE A 101 9.36 10.99 -1.66
N ASP A 102 8.84 12.08 -2.22
CA ASP A 102 9.37 13.44 -2.10
C ASP A 102 9.43 13.98 -0.65
N TYR A 103 8.77 13.33 0.31
CA TYR A 103 8.73 13.74 1.73
C TYR A 103 9.60 12.91 2.68
N LEU A 104 10.48 12.03 2.18
CA LEU A 104 11.41 11.28 3.02
C LEU A 104 12.59 12.16 3.46
N LEU A 105 12.34 12.99 4.46
CA LEU A 105 13.34 13.93 4.99
C LEU A 105 14.26 13.30 6.04
N ASP A 106 13.89 12.14 6.62
CA ASP A 106 14.69 11.54 7.69
C ASP A 106 14.49 10.00 7.81
N MET A 107 15.58 9.28 8.13
CA MET A 107 15.60 7.87 8.51
C MET A 107 14.78 7.59 9.78
N PHE A 108 14.49 8.64 10.57
CA PHE A 108 13.68 8.54 11.79
C PHE A 108 12.18 8.80 11.57
N ASP A 109 11.76 9.14 10.34
CA ASP A 109 10.34 9.34 10.01
C ASP A 109 9.57 8.01 10.05
N PRO A 110 8.36 7.95 10.63
CA PRO A 110 7.48 6.78 10.56
C PRO A 110 7.26 6.23 9.13
N ASN A 111 7.32 7.09 8.12
CA ASN A 111 7.17 6.72 6.71
C ASN A 111 8.40 5.99 6.15
N PHE A 112 9.59 6.17 6.75
CA PHE A 112 10.81 5.49 6.30
C PHE A 112 10.68 3.98 6.42
N ASN A 113 10.23 3.46 7.58
CA ASN A 113 10.08 2.02 7.79
C ASN A 113 9.09 1.39 6.81
N ALA A 114 7.97 2.09 6.56
CA ALA A 114 6.96 1.63 5.62
C ALA A 114 7.53 1.56 4.18
N LEU A 115 8.33 2.54 3.78
CA LEU A 115 9.01 2.54 2.48
C LEU A 115 10.07 1.43 2.40
N ALA A 116 10.91 1.30 3.44
CA ALA A 116 11.96 0.30 3.49
C ALA A 116 11.39 -1.13 3.42
N ALA A 117 10.34 -1.41 4.19
CA ALA A 117 9.62 -2.68 4.11
C ALA A 117 8.99 -2.90 2.73
N ALA A 118 8.39 -1.87 2.14
CA ALA A 118 7.86 -1.93 0.78
C ALA A 118 8.93 -2.26 -0.28
N ALA A 119 10.12 -1.64 -0.18
CA ALA A 119 11.25 -1.93 -1.04
C ALA A 119 11.70 -3.38 -0.89
N LEU A 120 11.89 -3.86 0.34
CA LEU A 120 12.27 -5.26 0.60
C LEU A 120 11.23 -6.24 0.02
N ARG A 121 9.94 -5.99 0.24
CA ARG A 121 8.85 -6.81 -0.31
C ARG A 121 8.89 -6.88 -1.83
N TYR A 122 9.21 -5.77 -2.50
CA TYR A 122 9.39 -5.76 -3.94
C TYR A 122 10.52 -6.71 -4.37
N HIS A 123 11.70 -6.60 -3.76
CA HIS A 123 12.86 -7.42 -4.13
C HIS A 123 12.72 -8.90 -3.71
N LEU A 124 11.91 -9.20 -2.71
CA LEU A 124 11.62 -10.57 -2.27
C LEU A 124 10.58 -11.29 -3.15
N HIS A 125 9.59 -10.57 -3.69
CA HIS A 125 8.41 -11.22 -4.26
C HIS A 125 7.94 -10.70 -5.62
N LEU A 126 8.32 -9.49 -6.01
CA LEU A 126 7.72 -8.79 -7.15
C LEU A 126 8.73 -8.37 -8.22
N SER A 127 10.02 -8.38 -7.92
CA SER A 127 11.08 -8.04 -8.88
C SER A 127 11.17 -9.12 -9.97
N VAL A 128 11.77 -8.74 -11.11
CA VAL A 128 11.98 -9.66 -12.25
C VAL A 128 12.92 -10.82 -11.87
N SER A 129 13.76 -10.63 -10.86
CA SER A 129 14.67 -11.63 -10.31
C SER A 129 14.61 -11.55 -8.78
N PRO A 130 13.61 -12.21 -8.14
CA PRO A 130 13.47 -12.17 -6.70
C PRO A 130 14.65 -12.85 -6.01
N TYR A 131 15.07 -12.33 -4.86
CA TYR A 131 16.10 -12.99 -4.05
C TYR A 131 15.60 -14.34 -3.53
N THR A 132 16.49 -15.33 -3.49
CA THR A 132 16.19 -16.69 -3.00
C THR A 132 17.23 -17.17 -1.98
N GLY A 133 16.88 -18.19 -1.20
CA GLY A 133 17.78 -18.84 -0.24
C GLY A 133 18.17 -17.93 0.93
N VAL A 134 19.41 -18.06 1.41
CA VAL A 134 19.93 -17.36 2.61
C VAL A 134 19.80 -15.84 2.51
N VAL A 135 19.92 -15.27 1.30
CA VAL A 135 19.75 -13.82 1.11
C VAL A 135 18.29 -13.41 1.29
N ALA A 136 17.35 -14.21 0.77
CA ALA A 136 15.93 -13.96 0.95
C ALA A 136 15.53 -14.04 2.42
N GLU A 137 16.04 -15.02 3.17
CA GLU A 137 15.78 -15.16 4.61
C GLU A 137 16.27 -13.94 5.39
N ARG A 138 17.48 -13.45 5.09
CA ARG A 138 18.02 -12.23 5.71
C ARG A 138 17.20 -10.98 5.41
N LEU A 139 16.77 -10.82 4.16
CA LEU A 139 15.95 -9.68 3.76
C LEU A 139 14.52 -9.78 4.34
N GLN A 140 14.00 -11.00 4.53
CA GLN A 140 12.72 -11.24 5.18
C GLN A 140 12.78 -10.91 6.68
N ASP A 141 13.84 -11.34 7.39
CA ASP A 141 14.07 -10.98 8.79
C ASP A 141 14.11 -9.45 8.96
N LEU A 142 14.85 -8.77 8.08
CA LEU A 142 14.93 -7.32 8.09
C LEU A 142 13.57 -6.65 7.81
N HIS A 143 12.80 -7.18 6.86
CA HIS A 143 11.44 -6.71 6.56
C HIS A 143 10.54 -6.82 7.81
N ASP A 144 10.59 -7.95 8.50
CA ASP A 144 9.73 -8.21 9.66
C ASP A 144 10.13 -7.35 10.86
N ARG A 145 11.43 -7.10 11.06
CA ARG A 145 11.94 -6.16 12.06
C ARG A 145 11.47 -4.72 11.82
N LEU A 146 11.49 -4.25 10.58
CA LEU A 146 11.03 -2.89 10.22
C LEU A 146 9.52 -2.70 10.47
N LEU A 147 8.75 -3.79 10.44
CA LEU A 147 7.32 -3.81 10.70
C LEU A 147 6.96 -4.22 12.15
N GLU A 148 7.94 -4.37 13.04
CA GLU A 148 7.69 -4.74 14.44
C GLU A 148 6.73 -3.72 15.08
N PRO A 149 5.56 -4.17 15.58
CA PRO A 149 4.56 -3.27 16.11
C PRO A 149 5.06 -2.55 17.36
N ARG A 150 4.70 -1.26 17.49
CA ARG A 150 5.03 -0.48 18.68
C ARG A 150 4.45 -1.14 19.94
N PRO A 151 5.21 -1.22 21.05
CA PRO A 151 4.72 -1.78 22.30
C PRO A 151 3.49 -1.03 22.80
N ARG A 152 2.57 -1.76 23.43
CA ARG A 152 1.36 -1.21 24.04
C ARG A 152 1.64 -0.80 25.49
N LEU A 153 0.99 0.26 25.95
CA LEU A 153 1.01 0.68 27.35
C LEU A 153 0.47 -0.43 28.25
N ALA A 154 -0.71 -0.97 27.89
CA ALA A 154 -1.35 -2.07 28.59
C ALA A 154 -0.91 -3.42 28.00
N ALA A 155 0.24 -3.94 28.42
CA ALA A 155 0.78 -5.18 27.89
C ALA A 155 0.18 -6.42 28.59
N THR A 156 -0.09 -6.32 29.90
CA THR A 156 -0.63 -7.41 30.72
C THR A 156 -2.10 -7.18 31.09
N ASP A 157 -2.77 -8.22 31.59
CA ASP A 157 -4.13 -8.09 32.17
C ASP A 157 -4.11 -7.11 33.35
N GLU A 158 -3.07 -7.17 34.18
CA GLU A 158 -2.83 -6.25 35.30
C GLU A 158 -2.65 -4.79 34.86
N ASP A 159 -1.93 -4.52 33.77
CA ASP A 159 -1.80 -3.16 33.24
C ASP A 159 -3.16 -2.64 32.72
N ARG A 160 -3.99 -3.53 32.14
CA ARG A 160 -5.34 -3.20 31.68
C ARG A 160 -6.28 -2.89 32.84
N GLU A 161 -6.23 -3.66 33.92
CA GLU A 161 -6.96 -3.38 35.17
C GLU A 161 -6.54 -2.04 35.77
N THR A 162 -5.23 -1.77 35.82
CA THR A 162 -4.68 -0.51 36.34
C THR A 162 -5.20 0.69 35.55
N LEU A 163 -5.24 0.62 34.22
CA LEU A 163 -5.83 1.66 33.38
C LEU A 163 -7.35 1.81 33.58
N ALA A 164 -8.06 0.71 33.78
CA ALA A 164 -9.49 0.71 34.05
C ALA A 164 -9.84 1.34 35.40
N LEU A 165 -8.95 1.25 36.40
CA LEU A 165 -9.11 1.91 37.70
C LEU A 165 -8.82 3.42 37.66
N ILE A 166 -7.99 3.88 36.73
CA ILE A 166 -7.61 5.30 36.59
C ILE A 166 -8.64 6.09 35.76
N ARG A 167 -9.23 5.46 34.72
CA ARG A 167 -10.24 6.10 33.85
C ARG A 167 -11.50 6.63 34.56
N PRO A 168 -12.11 5.96 35.56
CA PRO A 168 -13.30 6.46 36.25
C PRO A 168 -13.04 7.69 37.15
N HIS A 169 -11.79 8.11 37.34
CA HIS A 169 -11.43 9.30 38.13
C HIS A 169 -11.16 10.56 37.29
N ARG A 170 -11.52 10.54 36.00
CA ARG A 170 -11.45 11.68 35.07
C ARG A 170 -12.77 11.95 34.35
N THR A 171 -13.91 11.80 35.04
CA THR A 171 -15.18 12.33 34.53
C THR A 171 -15.32 13.82 34.89
N HIS A 172 -15.97 14.57 34.01
CA HIS A 172 -16.25 16.01 34.14
C HIS A 172 -17.15 16.35 35.36
N GLU A 173 -17.61 15.33 36.10
CA GLU A 173 -18.57 15.41 37.20
C GLU A 173 -17.95 15.29 38.60
N ASP A 174 -16.61 15.11 38.71
CA ASP A 174 -15.92 15.19 40.01
C ASP A 174 -14.89 16.34 40.05
N PRO A 175 -15.33 17.56 40.42
CA PRO A 175 -14.46 18.73 40.52
C PRO A 175 -13.53 18.69 41.74
N THR A 176 -13.62 17.65 42.61
CA THR A 176 -12.78 17.56 43.81
C THR A 176 -11.45 16.84 43.62
N GLY A 177 -11.19 16.27 42.43
CA GLY A 177 -9.85 15.80 42.05
C GLY A 177 -9.18 14.93 43.11
N ARG A 178 -9.92 14.02 43.76
CA ARG A 178 -9.32 13.13 44.76
C ARG A 178 -8.21 12.34 44.09
N ALA A 179 -6.98 12.58 44.53
CA ALA A 179 -5.83 11.82 44.08
C ALA A 179 -6.13 10.33 44.23
N ALA A 180 -5.86 9.55 43.18
CA ALA A 180 -5.96 8.10 43.27
C ALA A 180 -5.19 7.62 44.51
N PRO A 181 -5.73 6.63 45.27
CA PRO A 181 -5.02 6.05 46.40
C PRO A 181 -3.57 5.71 46.05
N ALA A 182 -2.64 5.93 46.98
CA ALA A 182 -1.20 5.80 46.73
C ALA A 182 -0.81 4.46 46.09
N HIS A 183 -1.51 3.37 46.44
CA HIS A 183 -1.28 2.04 45.84
C HIS A 183 -1.64 1.98 44.34
N ILE A 184 -2.71 2.67 43.90
CA ILE A 184 -3.10 2.78 42.49
C ILE A 184 -2.07 3.63 41.73
N GLN A 185 -1.61 4.72 42.35
CA GLN A 185 -0.58 5.59 41.77
C GLN A 185 0.75 4.86 41.59
N ASN A 186 1.20 4.10 42.60
CA ASN A 186 2.41 3.28 42.52
C ASN A 186 2.31 2.20 41.43
N ARG A 187 1.15 1.53 41.31
CA ARG A 187 0.90 0.53 40.26
C ARG A 187 0.93 1.15 38.87
N ARG A 188 0.37 2.36 38.73
CA ARG A 188 0.43 3.16 37.50
C ARG A 188 1.87 3.50 37.14
N ASP A 189 2.63 4.07 38.05
CA ASP A 189 3.98 4.54 37.78
C ASP A 189 4.91 3.36 37.43
N ALA A 190 4.72 2.20 38.08
CA ALA A 190 5.39 0.95 37.70
C ALA A 190 5.00 0.45 36.29
N MET A 191 3.72 0.55 35.90
CA MET A 191 3.27 0.24 34.54
C MET A 191 3.92 1.16 33.50
N TYR A 192 3.99 2.47 33.78
CA TYR A 192 4.65 3.42 32.89
C TYR A 192 6.15 3.16 32.79
N GLY A 193 6.84 2.88 33.90
CA GLY A 193 8.27 2.52 33.88
C GLY A 193 8.54 1.31 32.99
N ARG A 194 7.79 0.20 33.16
CA ARG A 194 7.89 -0.97 32.28
C ARG A 194 7.57 -0.65 30.82
N PHE A 195 6.62 0.25 30.57
CA PHE A 195 6.29 0.67 29.22
C PHE A 195 7.41 1.48 28.57
N GLU A 196 8.04 2.40 29.32
CA GLU A 196 9.18 3.19 28.85
C GLU A 196 10.37 2.30 28.50
N GLU A 197 10.69 1.31 29.34
CA GLU A 197 11.73 0.31 29.06
C GLU A 197 11.43 -0.46 27.77
N ARG A 198 10.21 -0.99 27.61
CA ARG A 198 9.79 -1.67 26.38
C ARG A 198 9.88 -0.76 25.17
N GLN A 199 9.51 0.51 25.33
CA GLN A 199 9.52 1.49 24.26
C GLN A 199 10.95 1.86 23.85
N ALA A 200 11.87 2.03 24.80
CA ALA A 200 13.28 2.27 24.54
C ALA A 200 13.89 1.08 23.78
N ALA A 201 13.72 -0.14 24.30
CA ALA A 201 14.23 -1.34 23.64
C ALA A 201 13.65 -1.54 22.23
N TRP A 202 12.36 -1.22 22.02
CA TRP A 202 11.75 -1.23 20.69
C TRP A 202 12.37 -0.17 19.77
N ARG A 203 12.58 1.07 20.24
CA ARG A 203 13.23 2.12 19.44
C ARG A 203 14.64 1.71 19.01
N ASP A 204 15.40 1.08 19.89
CA ASP A 204 16.77 0.62 19.57
C ASP A 204 16.75 -0.45 18.48
N ARG A 205 15.84 -1.44 18.58
CA ARG A 205 15.65 -2.45 17.53
C ARG A 205 15.23 -1.84 16.20
N GLN A 206 14.33 -0.86 16.22
CA GLN A 206 13.91 -0.13 15.02
C GLN A 206 15.07 0.66 14.41
N ASN A 207 15.88 1.35 15.21
CA ASN A 207 17.05 2.08 14.74
C ASN A 207 18.07 1.14 14.10
N GLN A 208 18.34 -0.01 14.74
CA GLN A 208 19.22 -1.02 14.15
C GLN A 208 18.66 -1.54 12.81
N ALA A 209 17.36 -1.82 12.73
CA ALA A 209 16.73 -2.27 11.48
C ALA A 209 16.84 -1.24 10.35
N ARG A 210 16.73 0.05 10.67
CA ARG A 210 16.90 1.13 9.69
C ARG A 210 18.33 1.19 9.16
N HIS A 211 19.32 1.10 10.05
CA HIS A 211 20.73 1.05 9.66
C HIS A 211 21.03 -0.16 8.78
N ASP A 212 20.57 -1.35 9.19
CA ASP A 212 20.76 -2.58 8.41
C ASP A 212 20.15 -2.46 7.01
N PHE A 213 18.99 -1.79 6.87
CA PHE A 213 18.38 -1.52 5.56
C PHE A 213 19.21 -0.56 4.72
N VAL A 214 19.70 0.55 5.30
CA VAL A 214 20.58 1.51 4.61
C VAL A 214 21.80 0.80 4.04
N ASP A 215 22.41 -0.11 4.79
CA ASP A 215 23.56 -0.90 4.35
C ASP A 215 23.23 -1.85 3.18
N GLN A 216 21.99 -2.35 3.11
CA GLN A 216 21.54 -3.19 2.00
C GLN A 216 21.12 -2.40 0.75
N MET A 217 20.81 -1.10 0.84
CA MET A 217 20.27 -0.33 -0.28
C MET A 217 21.12 -0.45 -1.55
N ARG A 218 22.45 -0.35 -1.43
CA ARG A 218 23.33 -0.46 -2.59
C ARG A 218 23.19 -1.79 -3.33
N ARG A 219 22.90 -2.87 -2.61
CA ARG A 219 22.72 -4.21 -3.21
C ARG A 219 21.34 -4.38 -3.82
N LEU A 220 20.32 -3.78 -3.23
CA LEU A 220 18.95 -3.87 -3.72
C LEU A 220 18.75 -3.12 -5.03
N PHE A 221 19.47 -2.00 -5.22
CA PHE A 221 19.29 -1.09 -6.35
C PHE A 221 20.46 -1.05 -7.35
N SER A 222 21.41 -1.98 -7.26
CA SER A 222 22.49 -2.18 -8.26
C SER A 222 22.09 -3.21 -9.31
#